data_AF-A0A0M2WMM5-F1
#
_entry.id   AF-A0A0M2WMM5-F1
#
_cell.length_a   1.000
_cell.length_b   1.000
_cell.length_c   1.000
_cell.angle_alpha   90.00
_cell.angle_beta   90.00
_cell.angle_gamma   90.00
#
_symmetry.space_group_name_H-M   'P 1'
#
loop_
_entity.id
_entity.type
_entity.pdbx_description
1 polymer ?
#
loop_
_entity_poly.entity_id
_entity_poly.type
_entity_poly.pdbx_seq_one_letter_code
_entity_poly.pdbx_strand_id
1 'polypeptide(L)'
;MKLVLAFVFACLPLLAGAQEKLPKDVAKFVEHAQTCEHFAGEWDDNDKARQREIIAAVDDACGQAQRQWKRLSAKYAGQPKLQKIINEQANDAVRSYRKPG
;
A
#
# COMPACT_ATOMS: atom_id res chain seq x y z
N MET A 1 -55.86 2.59 -17.19
CA MET A 1 -54.98 3.63 -16.63
C MET A 1 -53.71 2.93 -16.16
N LYS A 2 -52.60 3.08 -16.88
CA LYS A 2 -51.31 2.46 -16.55
C LYS A 2 -50.42 3.56 -15.99
N LEU A 3 -50.13 3.49 -14.69
CA LEU A 3 -49.17 4.35 -14.00
C LEU A 3 -47.81 4.14 -14.65
N VAL A 4 -47.41 5.06 -15.54
CA VAL A 4 -46.03 5.15 -16.00
C VAL A 4 -45.26 5.82 -14.88
N LEU A 5 -44.62 5.01 -14.03
CA LEU A 5 -43.65 5.48 -13.05
C LEU A 5 -42.49 6.11 -13.83
N ALA A 6 -42.48 7.45 -13.88
CA ALA A 6 -41.41 8.21 -14.48
C ALA A 6 -40.12 7.93 -13.71
N PHE A 7 -39.20 7.21 -14.35
CA PHE A 7 -37.85 6.96 -13.88
C PHE A 7 -37.05 8.28 -13.89
N VAL A 8 -37.17 9.07 -12.83
CA VAL A 8 -36.24 10.17 -12.55
C VAL A 8 -35.17 9.62 -11.63
N PHE A 9 -34.28 8.80 -12.19
CA PHE A 9 -33.00 8.53 -11.53
C PHE A 9 -32.09 9.72 -11.85
N ALA A 10 -32.22 10.73 -11.00
CA ALA A 10 -31.45 11.96 -11.05
C ALA A 10 -29.95 11.63 -11.21
N CYS A 11 -29.32 12.30 -12.18
CA CYS A 11 -27.89 12.34 -12.36
C CYS A 11 -27.19 12.53 -11.01
N LEU A 12 -26.60 11.46 -10.47
CA LEU A 12 -25.53 11.63 -9.48
C LEU A 12 -24.39 12.33 -10.22
N PRO A 13 -23.92 13.49 -9.75
CA PRO A 13 -22.68 14.03 -10.27
C PRO A 13 -21.60 13.00 -9.95
N LEU A 14 -20.94 12.51 -11.00
CA LEU A 14 -19.63 11.87 -10.88
C LEU A 14 -18.69 12.92 -10.29
N LEU A 15 -18.69 13.05 -8.96
CA LEU A 15 -17.56 13.55 -8.20
C LEU A 15 -16.47 12.50 -8.37
N ALA A 16 -15.85 12.48 -9.56
CA ALA A 16 -14.52 11.93 -9.73
C ALA A 16 -13.64 12.82 -8.87
N GLY A 17 -13.51 12.44 -7.59
CA GLY A 17 -12.61 13.09 -6.66
C GLY A 17 -11.27 13.18 -7.36
N ALA A 18 -10.74 14.40 -7.48
CA ALA A 18 -9.39 14.62 -7.93
C ALA A 18 -8.48 13.88 -6.95
N GLN A 19 -8.16 12.63 -7.27
CA GLN A 19 -7.20 11.84 -6.52
C GLN A 19 -5.87 12.54 -6.76
N GLU A 20 -5.48 13.38 -5.80
CA GLU A 20 -4.21 14.10 -5.79
C GLU A 20 -3.13 13.04 -6.07
N LYS A 21 -2.60 13.00 -7.30
CA LYS A 21 -1.69 11.93 -7.71
C LYS A 21 -0.49 11.99 -6.78
N LEU A 22 -0.28 10.91 -6.03
CA LEU A 22 0.84 10.82 -5.11
C LEU A 22 2.16 11.10 -5.85
N PRO A 23 3.14 11.73 -5.18
CA PRO A 23 4.50 11.74 -5.68
C PRO A 23 4.95 10.32 -6.03
N LYS A 24 5.64 10.16 -7.16
CA LYS A 24 6.02 8.84 -7.69
C LYS A 24 6.77 7.97 -6.68
N ASP A 25 7.59 8.60 -5.85
CA ASP A 25 8.34 7.91 -4.80
C ASP A 25 7.47 7.47 -3.61
N VAL A 26 6.43 8.24 -3.27
CA VAL A 26 5.43 7.83 -2.29
C VAL A 26 4.58 6.69 -2.86
N ALA A 27 4.15 6.77 -4.11
CA ALA A 27 3.38 5.71 -4.77
C ALA A 27 4.17 4.38 -4.83
N LYS A 28 5.46 4.44 -5.19
CA LYS A 28 6.33 3.26 -5.19
C LYS A 28 6.51 2.68 -3.78
N PHE A 29 6.59 3.53 -2.77
CA PHE A 29 6.61 3.07 -1.37
C PHE A 29 5.34 2.34 -0.97
N VAL A 30 4.17 2.87 -1.35
CA VAL A 30 2.89 2.21 -1.09
C VAL A 30 2.86 0.81 -1.72
N GLU A 31 3.32 0.68 -2.96
CA GLU A 31 3.40 -0.60 -3.67
C GLU A 31 4.26 -1.61 -2.89
N HIS A 32 5.51 -1.26 -2.54
CA HIS A 32 6.37 -2.18 -1.79
C HIS A 32 5.85 -2.49 -0.39
N ALA A 33 5.21 -1.53 0.29
CA ALA A 33 4.65 -1.75 1.62
C ALA A 33 3.47 -2.74 1.59
N GLN A 34 2.60 -2.65 0.58
CA GLN A 34 1.49 -3.57 0.39
C GLN A 34 1.97 -4.97 0.01
N THR A 35 2.97 -5.06 -0.88
CA THR A 35 3.60 -6.35 -1.23
C THR A 35 4.27 -6.99 -0.02
N CYS A 36 4.95 -6.19 0.80
CA CYS A 36 5.54 -6.65 2.05
C CYS A 36 4.49 -7.22 3.01
N GLU A 37 3.37 -6.52 3.20
CA GLU A 37 2.27 -6.97 4.05
C GLU A 37 1.67 -8.29 3.56
N HIS A 38 1.44 -8.37 2.25
CA HIS A 38 0.87 -9.55 1.60
C HIS A 38 1.70 -10.79 1.88
N PHE A 39 3.01 -10.74 1.65
CA PHE A 39 3.87 -11.90 1.85
C PHE A 39 4.19 -12.21 3.32
N ALA A 40 4.24 -11.20 4.19
CA ALA A 40 4.46 -11.42 5.63
C ALA A 40 3.32 -12.22 6.28
N GLY A 41 2.12 -12.22 5.70
CA GLY A 41 0.98 -13.02 6.15
C GLY A 41 0.94 -14.46 5.64
N GLU A 42 1.75 -14.84 4.64
CA GLU A 42 1.64 -16.13 3.93
C GLU A 42 2.64 -17.20 4.41
N TRP A 43 2.90 -17.31 5.71
CA TRP A 43 3.79 -18.36 6.21
C TRP A 43 3.10 -19.74 6.24
N ASP A 44 3.55 -20.68 5.39
CA ASP A 44 3.14 -22.09 5.39
C ASP A 44 4.36 -23.02 5.54
N ASP A 45 4.35 -23.88 6.55
CA ASP A 45 5.45 -24.80 6.92
C ASP A 45 5.56 -26.06 6.05
N ASN A 46 4.57 -26.34 5.19
CA ASN A 46 4.49 -27.60 4.44
C ASN A 46 5.15 -27.56 3.05
N ASP A 47 5.55 -26.39 2.55
CA ASP A 47 6.17 -26.23 1.22
C ASP A 47 7.47 -25.43 1.28
N LYS A 48 8.58 -26.14 1.53
CA LYS A 48 9.92 -25.55 1.66
C LYS A 48 10.43 -24.88 0.37
N ALA A 49 9.93 -25.25 -0.81
CA ALA A 49 10.35 -24.63 -2.06
C ALA A 49 9.68 -23.27 -2.22
N ARG A 50 8.35 -23.24 -2.01
CA ARG A 50 7.55 -22.01 -1.96
C ARG A 50 8.00 -21.06 -0.85
N GLN A 51 8.44 -21.59 0.29
CA GLN A 51 9.00 -20.77 1.37
C GLN A 51 10.22 -19.94 0.95
N ARG A 52 11.13 -20.49 0.15
CA ARG A 52 12.31 -19.74 -0.30
C ARG A 52 11.94 -18.57 -1.21
N GLU A 53 10.94 -18.77 -2.07
CA GLU A 53 10.42 -17.73 -2.96
C GLU A 53 9.71 -16.64 -2.15
N ILE A 54 8.90 -17.03 -1.17
CA ILE A 54 8.24 -16.10 -0.25
C ILE A 54 9.28 -15.30 0.55
N ILE A 55 10.30 -15.94 1.12
CA ILE A 55 11.37 -15.25 1.86
C ILE A 55 12.08 -14.24 0.97
N ALA A 56 12.44 -14.62 -0.26
CA ALA A 56 13.08 -13.70 -1.20
C ALA A 56 12.17 -12.51 -1.56
N ALA A 57 10.87 -12.75 -1.75
CA ALA A 57 9.89 -11.72 -2.05
C ALA A 57 9.65 -10.77 -0.86
N VAL A 58 9.55 -11.31 0.36
CA VAL A 58 9.50 -10.54 1.62
C VAL A 58 10.76 -9.68 1.74
N ASP A 59 11.94 -10.27 1.53
CA ASP A 59 13.21 -9.56 1.68
C ASP A 59 13.36 -8.40 0.70
N ASP A 60 12.96 -8.61 -0.55
CA ASP A 60 12.97 -7.54 -1.54
C ASP A 60 11.93 -6.46 -1.21
N ALA A 61 10.66 -6.84 -1.03
CA ALA A 61 9.57 -5.89 -0.82
C ALA A 61 9.70 -5.13 0.50
N CYS A 62 9.84 -5.84 1.62
CA CYS A 62 9.97 -5.23 2.94
C CYS A 62 11.30 -4.47 3.09
N GLY A 63 12.39 -4.98 2.52
CA GLY A 63 13.67 -4.30 2.50
C GLY A 63 13.61 -2.99 1.72
N GLN A 64 12.97 -2.97 0.54
CA GLN A 64 12.76 -1.75 -0.24
C GLN A 64 11.83 -0.78 0.49
N ALA A 65 10.68 -1.25 0.99
CA ALA A 65 9.72 -0.43 1.73
C ALA A 65 10.35 0.23 2.95
N GLN A 66 11.14 -0.49 3.74
CA GLN A 66 11.79 0.06 4.94
C GLN A 66 12.81 1.16 4.61
N ARG A 67 13.62 0.96 3.55
CA ARG A 67 14.57 2.00 3.08
C ARG A 67 13.83 3.24 2.58
N GLN A 68 12.76 3.03 1.83
CA GLN A 68 11.93 4.11 1.30
C GLN A 68 11.23 4.86 2.42
N TRP A 69 10.64 4.17 3.41
CA TRP A 69 10.03 4.78 4.59
C TRP A 69 10.99 5.73 5.29
N LYS A 70 12.19 5.28 5.67
CA LYS A 70 13.21 6.12 6.32
C LYS A 70 13.52 7.39 5.52
N ARG A 71 13.71 7.24 4.21
CA ARG A 71 13.99 8.37 3.31
C ARG A 71 12.80 9.33 3.18
N LEU A 72 11.59 8.79 3.00
CA LEU A 72 10.38 9.56 2.74
C LEU A 72 9.90 10.28 4.00
N SER A 73 10.01 9.66 5.17
CA SER A 73 9.71 10.31 6.46
C SER A 73 10.58 11.55 6.68
N ALA A 74 11.85 11.52 6.28
CA ALA A 74 12.71 12.70 6.32
C ALA A 74 12.35 13.72 5.23
N LYS A 75 12.18 13.27 3.98
CA LYS A 75 11.88 14.13 2.82
C LYS A 75 10.57 14.92 2.97
N TYR A 76 9.55 14.30 3.56
CA TYR A 76 8.19 14.84 3.66
C TYR A 76 7.81 15.27 5.09
N ALA A 77 8.76 15.45 5.99
CA ALA A 77 8.51 15.84 7.39
C ALA A 77 7.69 17.14 7.55
N GLY A 78 7.79 18.07 6.61
CA GLY A 78 7.01 19.32 6.59
C GLY A 78 5.69 19.26 5.82
N GLN A 79 5.26 18.07 5.37
CA GLN A 79 4.08 17.89 4.52
C GLN A 79 3.08 16.93 5.18
N PRO A 80 2.19 17.42 6.07
CA PRO A 80 1.36 16.58 6.94
C PRO A 80 0.50 15.55 6.19
N LYS A 81 -0.04 15.93 5.02
CA LYS A 81 -0.82 15.01 4.17
C LYS A 81 0.00 13.79 3.74
N LEU A 82 1.21 14.02 3.22
CA LEU A 82 2.07 12.94 2.74
C LEU A 82 2.66 12.15 3.90
N GLN A 83 2.98 12.80 5.02
CA GLN A 83 3.45 12.13 6.21
C GLN A 83 2.39 11.19 6.79
N LYS A 84 1.11 11.60 6.78
CA LYS A 84 -0.01 10.74 7.16
C LYS A 84 -0.05 9.48 6.29
N ILE A 85 0.02 9.63 4.97
CA ILE A 85 0.01 8.51 4.02
C ILE A 85 1.23 7.60 4.24
N ILE A 86 2.42 8.17 4.41
CA ILE A 86 3.65 7.41 4.66
C ILE A 86 3.53 6.61 5.96
N ASN A 87 2.96 7.21 7.01
CA ASN A 87 2.79 6.56 8.31
C ASN A 87 1.73 5.45 8.28
N GLU A 88 0.63 5.66 7.56
CA GLU A 88 -0.44 4.66 7.38
C GLU A 88 0.04 3.43 6.60
N GLN A 89 0.91 3.63 5.60
CA GLN A 89 1.45 2.53 4.79
C GLN A 89 2.68 1.87 5.42
N ALA A 90 3.37 2.54 6.34
CA ALA A 90 4.45 1.92 7.13
C ALA A 90 3.86 1.00 8.22
N ASN A 91 3.26 -0.12 7.81
CA ASN A 91 2.71 -1.15 8.69
C ASN A 91 3.81 -1.88 9.50
N ASP A 92 3.40 -2.79 10.39
CA ASP A 92 4.31 -3.52 11.25
C ASP A 92 5.31 -4.36 10.47
N ALA A 93 4.93 -4.94 9.32
CA ALA A 93 5.84 -5.71 8.47
C ALA A 93 7.00 -4.82 7.97
N VAL A 94 6.71 -3.61 7.50
CA VAL A 94 7.73 -2.65 7.06
C VAL A 94 8.60 -2.15 8.22
N ARG A 95 7.99 -1.81 9.36
CA ARG A 95 8.71 -1.24 10.51
C ARG A 95 9.59 -2.25 11.22
N SER A 96 9.11 -3.48 11.36
CA SER A 96 9.78 -4.54 12.12
C SER A 96 10.72 -5.40 11.25
N TYR A 97 10.66 -5.26 9.91
CA TYR A 97 11.51 -6.03 9.00
C TYR A 97 12.98 -6.00 9.40
N ARG A 98 13.57 -7.19 9.51
CA ARG A 98 14.99 -7.41 9.69
C ARG A 98 15.45 -8.35 8.60
N LYS A 99 16.51 -7.96 7.90
CA LYS A 99 17.09 -8.81 6.87
C LYS A 99 17.62 -10.10 7.53
N PRO A 100 17.18 -11.30 7.10
CA PRO A 100 17.77 -12.54 7.54
C PRO A 100 19.23 -12.60 7.07
N GLY A 101 20.12 -13.01 7.97
CA GLY A 101 21.57 -13.07 7.76
C GLY A 101 22.03 -14.31 7.02
#